data_AF-A0A6C0CXK4-F1
#
_entry.id   AF-A0A6C0CXK4-F1
#
_cell.length_a   1.000
_cell.length_b   1.000
_cell.length_c   1.000
_cell.angle_alpha   90.00
_cell.angle_beta   90.00
_cell.angle_gamma   90.00
#
_symmetry.space_group_name_H-M   'P 1'
#
loop_
_entity.id
_entity.type
_entity.pdbx_description
1 polymer ?
#
loop_
_entity_poly.entity_id
_entity_poly.type
_entity_poly.pdbx_seq_one_letter_code
_entity_poly.pdbx_strand_id
1 'polypeptide(L)'
;METEEPNLCVNMDCERYPPDWDFEEDTEETYQVGQWQKCCLCDGYFNDDGLGDILFIEEPPNNKSAECELCGKDKDIVQMKGTGQFLCGNACDEEEDED
;
A
#
# COMPACT_ATOMS: atom_id res chain seq x y z
N MET A 1 9.30 -23.83 -3.45
CA MET A 1 8.30 -22.90 -3.99
C MET A 1 9.07 -21.69 -4.41
N GLU A 2 9.09 -21.37 -5.70
CA GLU A 2 9.67 -20.12 -6.20
C GLU A 2 8.79 -19.01 -5.62
N THR A 3 9.24 -18.37 -4.54
CA THR A 3 8.60 -17.18 -4.00
C THR A 3 8.90 -16.06 -4.99
N GLU A 4 7.98 -15.81 -5.91
CA GLU A 4 8.05 -14.67 -6.82
C GLU A 4 8.24 -13.42 -5.97
N GLU A 5 9.35 -12.70 -6.17
CA GLU A 5 9.60 -11.47 -5.44
C GLU A 5 8.46 -10.49 -5.76
N PRO A 6 7.71 -10.02 -4.76
CA PRO A 6 6.56 -9.17 -4.98
C PRO A 6 7.04 -7.81 -5.49
N ASN A 7 6.86 -7.59 -6.80
CA ASN A 7 7.30 -6.39 -7.50
C ASN A 7 6.60 -5.10 -7.04
N LEU A 8 5.44 -5.21 -6.39
CA LEU A 8 4.55 -4.08 -6.08
C LEU A 8 5.12 -3.07 -5.07
N CYS A 9 5.88 -3.51 -4.08
CA CYS A 9 6.43 -2.62 -3.04
C CYS A 9 7.94 -2.43 -3.12
N VAL A 10 8.58 -2.86 -4.22
CA VAL A 10 10.04 -2.78 -4.40
C VAL A 10 10.58 -1.35 -4.45
N ASN A 11 9.78 -0.40 -4.93
CA ASN A 11 10.16 1.02 -4.99
C ASN A 11 9.97 1.76 -3.65
N MET A 12 9.49 1.08 -2.61
CA MET A 12 9.23 1.63 -1.29
C MET A 12 10.13 0.91 -0.27
N ASP A 13 10.52 1.61 0.80
CA ASP A 13 11.34 1.05 1.89
C ASP A 13 10.48 0.15 2.81
N CYS A 14 9.86 -0.87 2.23
CA CYS A 14 8.97 -1.77 2.95
C CYS A 14 9.76 -2.99 3.43
N GLU A 15 9.89 -3.15 4.74
CA GLU A 15 10.51 -4.35 5.31
C GLU A 15 9.55 -5.55 5.23
N ARG A 16 10.13 -6.72 4.86
CA ARG A 16 9.39 -7.97 4.76
C ARG A 16 9.59 -8.80 6.03
N TYR A 17 8.51 -9.00 6.78
CA TYR A 17 8.46 -9.67 8.10
C TYR A 17 9.25 -8.93 9.21
N PRO A 18 8.65 -8.69 10.39
CA PRO A 18 9.42 -8.21 11.53
C PRO A 18 10.52 -9.22 11.92
N PRO A 19 11.60 -8.77 12.60
CA PRO A 19 12.68 -9.65 13.05
C PRO A 19 12.22 -10.83 13.92
N ASP A 20 11.08 -10.67 14.62
CA ASP A 20 10.47 -11.67 15.50
C ASP A 20 9.31 -12.45 14.84
N TRP A 21 9.16 -12.39 13.51
CA TRP A 21 8.08 -13.10 12.78
C TRP A 21 8.16 -14.62 12.94
N ASP A 22 7.06 -15.22 13.40
CA ASP A 22 6.89 -16.66 13.54
C ASP A 22 5.87 -17.19 12.52
N PHE A 23 6.32 -18.06 11.60
CA PHE A 23 5.46 -18.59 10.53
C PHE A 23 4.36 -19.55 11.01
N GLU A 24 4.44 -20.07 12.24
CA GLU A 24 3.43 -20.95 12.83
C GLU A 24 2.45 -20.14 13.71
N GLU A 25 2.94 -19.15 14.45
CA GLU A 25 2.14 -18.39 15.43
C GLU A 25 1.56 -17.07 14.88
N ASP A 26 2.22 -16.41 13.91
CA ASP A 26 1.75 -15.14 13.34
C ASP A 26 0.81 -15.36 12.14
N THR A 27 -0.44 -15.67 12.46
CA THR A 27 -1.55 -15.84 11.51
C THR A 27 -2.25 -14.51 11.19
N GLU A 28 -3.24 -14.52 10.30
CA GLU A 28 -4.09 -13.34 10.03
C GLU A 28 -4.89 -12.90 11.28
N GLU A 29 -5.24 -13.83 12.17
CA GLU A 29 -6.10 -13.59 13.35
C GLU A 29 -5.32 -13.20 14.61
N THR A 30 -4.06 -13.63 14.74
CA THR A 30 -3.20 -13.39 15.92
C THR A 30 -2.34 -12.12 15.79
N TYR A 31 -2.59 -11.37 14.73
CA TYR A 31 -1.74 -10.29 14.27
C TYR A 31 -1.75 -9.03 15.15
N GLN A 32 -0.57 -8.45 15.41
CA GLN A 32 -0.43 -7.22 16.20
C GLN A 32 -0.76 -5.96 15.37
N VAL A 33 -1.66 -5.12 15.87
CA VAL A 33 -2.07 -3.84 15.26
C VAL A 33 -1.03 -2.73 15.50
N GLY A 34 -0.97 -1.71 14.62
CA GLY A 34 -0.08 -0.54 14.74
C GLY A 34 1.00 -0.51 13.65
N GLN A 35 2.24 -0.18 14.03
CA GLN A 35 3.42 -0.12 13.14
C GLN A 35 3.69 -1.40 12.36
N TRP A 36 2.99 -2.51 12.64
CA TRP A 36 3.21 -3.76 11.94
C TRP A 36 2.16 -3.99 10.85
N GLN A 37 0.95 -3.43 10.89
CA GLN A 37 -0.18 -3.71 9.98
C GLN A 37 0.18 -4.22 8.57
N LYS A 38 -0.25 -5.46 8.23
CA LYS A 38 0.06 -6.10 6.94
C LYS A 38 -0.50 -5.29 5.79
N CYS A 39 0.34 -5.10 4.78
CA CYS A 39 -0.08 -4.73 3.43
C CYS A 39 -1.07 -5.79 2.91
N CYS A 40 -2.30 -5.40 2.57
CA CYS A 40 -3.29 -6.28 1.97
C CYS A 40 -2.99 -6.60 0.49
N LEU A 41 -1.96 -5.96 -0.08
CA LEU A 41 -1.55 -6.12 -1.48
C LEU A 41 -0.35 -7.05 -1.65
N CYS A 42 0.51 -7.16 -0.63
CA CYS A 42 1.75 -7.92 -0.70
C CYS A 42 1.95 -8.76 0.56
N ASP A 43 2.15 -10.07 0.38
CA ASP A 43 2.39 -10.99 1.49
C ASP A 43 3.66 -10.63 2.27
N GLY A 44 3.46 -10.26 3.53
CA GLY A 44 4.53 -10.06 4.48
C GLY A 44 5.18 -8.68 4.46
N TYR A 45 4.55 -7.64 3.93
CA TYR A 45 5.03 -6.26 4.09
C TYR A 45 4.29 -5.55 5.22
N PHE A 46 5.07 -4.91 6.09
CA PHE A 46 4.59 -4.38 7.35
C PHE A 46 4.77 -2.86 7.38
N ASN A 47 3.88 -2.21 8.12
CA ASN A 47 3.74 -0.77 8.19
C ASN A 47 5.02 -0.08 8.72
N ASP A 48 5.17 1.21 8.45
CA ASP A 48 5.95 2.16 9.25
C ASP A 48 5.15 3.46 9.18
N ASP A 49 5.05 4.19 10.30
CA ASP A 49 4.09 5.28 10.60
C ASP A 49 4.32 6.56 9.75
N GLY A 50 4.53 6.39 8.43
CA GLY A 50 4.84 7.42 7.44
C GLY A 50 4.28 7.07 6.05
N LEU A 51 4.98 7.47 4.99
CA LEU A 51 4.55 7.23 3.60
C LEU A 51 4.46 5.74 3.23
N GLY A 52 4.92 4.84 4.11
CA GLY A 52 4.92 3.38 3.92
C GLY A 52 3.54 2.74 3.75
N ASP A 53 2.45 3.42 4.14
CA ASP A 53 1.07 2.98 3.93
C ASP A 53 0.53 3.28 2.52
N ILE A 54 1.25 4.08 1.74
CA ILE A 54 0.81 4.60 0.45
C ILE A 54 1.55 3.87 -0.67
N LEU A 55 0.83 3.22 -1.58
CA LEU A 55 1.39 2.67 -2.80
C LEU A 55 1.19 3.66 -3.96
N PHE A 56 2.30 4.17 -4.50
CA PHE A 56 2.30 4.97 -5.73
C PHE A 56 2.12 4.05 -6.94
N ILE A 57 0.88 3.91 -7.39
CA ILE A 57 0.53 2.95 -8.44
C ILE A 57 0.96 3.41 -9.84
N GLU A 58 1.04 4.72 -10.08
CA GLU A 58 1.41 5.29 -11.38
C GLU A 58 2.93 5.24 -11.63
N GLU A 59 3.73 5.08 -10.58
CA GLU A 59 5.19 5.03 -10.68
C GLU A 59 5.72 3.63 -11.02
N PRO A 60 6.90 3.50 -11.66
CA PRO A 60 7.57 2.22 -11.79
C PRO A 60 7.93 1.61 -10.42
N PRO A 61 7.81 0.28 -10.25
CA PRO A 61 7.47 -0.73 -11.24
C PRO A 61 5.96 -0.94 -11.45
N ASN A 62 5.11 -0.27 -10.69
CA ASN A 62 3.68 -0.51 -10.66
C ASN A 62 3.00 -0.14 -11.98
N ASN A 63 3.28 1.04 -12.54
CA ASN A 63 2.81 1.52 -13.85
C ASN A 63 1.30 1.24 -14.11
N LYS A 64 0.47 1.46 -13.09
CA LYS A 64 -0.98 1.25 -13.08
C LYS A 64 -1.69 2.58 -12.96
N SER A 65 -2.90 2.65 -13.51
CA SER A 65 -3.86 3.72 -13.25
C SER A 65 -5.08 3.16 -12.52
N ALA A 66 -5.71 3.99 -11.71
CA ALA A 66 -6.95 3.70 -11.03
C ALA A 66 -7.78 4.98 -10.89
N GLU A 67 -9.00 4.85 -10.39
CA GLU A 67 -9.89 5.97 -10.10
C GLU A 67 -10.06 6.10 -8.59
N CYS A 68 -10.08 7.33 -8.07
CA CYS A 68 -10.35 7.57 -6.67
C CYS A 68 -11.76 7.13 -6.30
N GLU A 69 -11.87 6.27 -5.30
CA GLU A 69 -13.15 5.71 -4.84
C GLU A 69 -14.08 6.76 -4.19
N LEU A 70 -13.55 7.93 -3.83
CA LEU A 70 -14.34 9.00 -3.19
C LEU A 70 -14.82 10.07 -4.18
N CYS A 71 -13.99 10.46 -5.14
CA CYS A 71 -14.28 11.61 -6.02
C CYS A 71 -14.26 11.30 -7.52
N GLY A 72 -13.86 10.09 -7.94
CA GLY A 72 -13.87 9.71 -9.35
C GLY A 72 -12.71 10.28 -10.20
N LYS A 73 -11.73 10.97 -9.60
CA LYS A 73 -10.53 11.44 -10.32
C LYS A 73 -9.63 10.26 -10.69
N ASP A 74 -8.95 10.32 -11.84
CA ASP A 74 -8.09 9.27 -12.38
C ASP A 74 -6.59 9.64 -12.44
N LYS A 75 -6.23 10.78 -11.86
CA LYS A 75 -4.85 11.31 -11.81
C LYS A 75 -4.40 11.50 -10.38
N ASP A 76 -3.09 11.35 -10.15
CA ASP A 76 -2.48 11.46 -8.82
C ASP A 76 -3.15 10.48 -7.86
N ILE A 77 -3.23 9.22 -8.29
CA ILE A 77 -3.90 8.16 -7.54
C ILE A 77 -2.90 7.30 -6.82
N VAL A 78 -3.14 7.10 -5.54
CA VAL A 78 -2.40 6.20 -4.68
C VAL A 78 -3.32 5.08 -4.20
N GLN A 79 -2.74 3.94 -3.87
CA GLN A 79 -3.46 2.82 -3.28
C GLN A 79 -3.03 2.64 -1.82
N MET A 80 -3.99 2.66 -0.91
CA MET A 80 -3.72 2.43 0.51
C MET A 80 -3.37 0.96 0.72
N LYS A 81 -2.18 0.67 1.24
CA LYS A 81 -1.70 -0.70 1.42
C LYS A 81 -2.46 -1.46 2.51
N GLY A 82 -2.97 -0.78 3.54
CA GLY A 82 -3.71 -1.43 4.61
C GLY A 82 -5.15 -1.83 4.23
N THR A 83 -5.78 -1.11 3.31
CA THR A 83 -7.20 -1.32 2.93
C THR A 83 -7.39 -1.71 1.47
N GLY A 84 -6.40 -1.48 0.63
CA GLY A 84 -6.45 -1.67 -0.82
C GLY A 84 -7.18 -0.55 -1.56
N GLN A 85 -7.66 0.47 -0.85
CA GLN A 85 -8.48 1.55 -1.41
C GLN A 85 -7.68 2.50 -2.30
N PHE A 86 -8.28 2.93 -3.41
CA PHE A 86 -7.70 3.94 -4.29
C PHE A 86 -8.16 5.35 -3.90
N LEU A 87 -7.21 6.23 -3.59
CA LEU A 87 -7.45 7.59 -3.13
C LEU A 87 -6.55 8.58 -3.88
N CYS A 88 -6.97 9.85 -3.95
CA CYS A 88 -6.09 10.91 -4.44
C CYS A 88 -4.89 11.11 -3.48
N GLY A 89 -3.69 11.20 -4.06
CA GLY A 89 -2.43 11.41 -3.33
C GLY A 89 -2.41 12.74 -2.58
N ASN A 90 -2.94 13.80 -3.19
CA ASN A 90 -3.11 15.12 -2.55
C ASN A 90 -4.47 15.31 -1.86
N ALA A 91 -5.07 14.22 -1.38
CA ALA A 91 -6.45 14.19 -0.90
C ALA A 91 -7.47 14.56 -2.00
N CYS A 92 -8.76 14.35 -1.72
CA CYS A 92 -9.84 14.74 -2.63
C CYS A 92 -10.08 16.26 -2.59
N ASP A 93 -9.02 17.05 -2.51
CA ASP A 93 -9.16 18.49 -2.52
C ASP A 93 -9.76 18.91 -3.86
N GLU A 94 -10.68 19.84 -3.75
CA GLU A 94 -11.53 20.31 -4.83
C GLU A 94 -10.75 21.40 -5.58
N GLU A 95 -9.60 21.06 -6.15
CA GLU A 95 -8.99 21.91 -7.18
C GLU A 95 -9.82 21.68 -8.46
N GLU A 96 -11.02 22.27 -8.47
CA GLU A 96 -11.58 22.89 -9.65
C GLU A 96 -10.61 23.99 -10.08
N ASP A 97 -9.53 23.65 -10.78
CA ASP A 97 -8.93 24.62 -11.69
C ASP A 97 -9.85 24.67 -12.91
N GLU A 98 -10.86 25.52 -12.76
CA GLU A 98 -11.73 26.04 -13.81
C GLU A 98 -10.88 26.56 -14.99
N ASP A 99 -11.24 26.13 -16.20
CA ASP A 99 -10.79 26.68 -17.50
C ASP A 99 -10.95 28.22 -17.60
#